data_AF-A0A929BSP1-F1
#
_entry.id   AF-A0A929BSP1-F1
#
_cell.length_a   1.000
_cell.length_b   1.000
_cell.length_c   1.000
_cell.angle_alpha   90.00
_cell.angle_beta   90.00
_cell.angle_gamma   90.00
#
_symmetry.space_group_name_H-M   'P 1'
#
loop_
_entity.id
_entity.type
_entity.pdbx_description
1 polymer ?
#
loop_
_entity_poly.entity_id
_entity_poly.type
_entity_poly.pdbx_seq_one_letter_code
_entity_poly.pdbx_strand_id
1 'polypeptide(L)' 'NGGVPDGAVVTGPRVGVRGDATALSAPWRFCIRGSRHVSR' A
#
# COMPACT_ATOMS: atom_id res chain seq x y z
N ASN A 1 -6.19 0.83 -23.02
CA ASN A 1 -5.39 0.63 -21.80
C ASN A 1 -6.35 0.70 -20.63
N GLY A 2 -6.57 -0.39 -19.90
CA GLY A 2 -7.52 -0.43 -18.78
C GLY A 2 -6.76 -0.29 -17.47
N GLY A 3 -6.88 0.86 -16.81
CA GLY A 3 -6.29 1.08 -15.49
C GLY A 3 -6.93 0.21 -14.41
N VAL A 4 -6.25 0.09 -13.28
CA VAL A 4 -6.85 -0.51 -12.08
C VAL A 4 -7.90 0.46 -11.54
N PRO A 5 -9.13 0.01 -11.21
CA PRO A 5 -10.12 0.87 -10.58
C PRO A 5 -9.60 1.42 -9.25
N ASP A 6 -9.82 2.70 -8.96
CA ASP A 6 -9.42 3.32 -7.68
C ASP A 6 -9.93 2.52 -6.49
N GLY A 7 -11.18 2.05 -6.58
CA GLY A 7 -11.80 1.22 -5.56
C GLY A 7 -11.06 -0.09 -5.32
N ALA A 8 -10.23 -0.59 -6.24
CA ALA A 8 -9.43 -1.81 -6.07
C ALA A 8 -8.05 -1.56 -5.46
N VAL A 9 -7.65 -0.30 -5.27
CA VAL A 9 -6.40 0.07 -4.60
C VAL A 9 -6.65 0.22 -3.10
N VAL A 10 -5.79 -0.40 -2.29
CA VAL A 10 -5.75 -0.23 -0.83
C VAL A 10 -4.50 0.55 -0.47
N THR A 11 -4.62 1.51 0.45
CA THR A 11 -3.50 2.29 0.95
C THR A 11 -3.16 1.95 2.40
N GLY A 12 -1.90 2.04 2.79
CA GLY A 12 -1.47 1.89 4.18
C GLY A 12 -0.01 2.27 4.41
N PRO A 13 0.49 2.07 5.65
CA PRO A 13 1.90 2.29 5.97
C PRO A 13 2.86 1.42 5.16
N ARG A 14 4.07 1.93 4.94
CA ARG A 14 5.16 1.12 4.38
C ARG A 14 5.64 0.10 5.41
N VAL A 15 6.09 -1.04 4.92
CA VAL A 15 6.63 -2.13 5.75
C VAL A 15 8.14 -1.96 5.88
N GLY A 16 8.68 -2.27 7.06
CA GLY A 16 10.13 -2.24 7.31
C GLY A 16 10.72 -0.84 7.54
N VAL A 17 9.88 0.18 7.73
CA VAL A 17 10.32 1.55 8.07
C VAL A 17 10.91 1.57 9.49
N ARG A 18 12.05 2.26 9.66
CA ARG A 18 12.65 2.55 10.97
C ARG A 18 13.06 4.03 11.00
N GLY A 19 12.86 4.68 12.15
CA GLY A 19 13.34 6.05 12.40
C GLY A 19 12.48 7.19 11.83
N ASP A 20 11.61 6.94 10.86
CA ASP A 20 10.67 7.93 10.34
C ASP A 20 9.26 7.72 10.93
N ALA A 21 8.89 8.58 11.88
CA ALA A 21 7.60 8.52 12.56
C ALA A 21 6.41 8.72 11.62
N THR A 22 6.56 9.56 10.60
CA THR A 22 5.49 9.83 9.63
C THR A 22 5.30 8.63 8.73
N ALA A 23 6.39 8.05 8.23
CA ALA A 23 6.32 6.88 7.35
C ALA A 23 5.78 5.61 8.03
N LEU A 24 5.81 5.54 9.37
CA LEU A 24 5.19 4.47 10.15
C LEU A 24 3.65 4.52 10.14
N SER A 25 3.04 5.68 9.88
CA SER A 25 1.57 5.84 9.88
C SER A 25 0.99 6.35 8.56
N ALA A 26 1.80 6.97 7.71
CA ALA A 26 1.32 7.59 6.48
C ALA A 26 0.90 6.54 5.42
N PRO A 27 -0.13 6.81 4.62
CA PRO A 27 -0.67 5.88 3.63
C PRO A 27 0.17 5.84 2.34
N TRP A 28 1.47 5.58 2.45
CA TRP A 28 2.43 5.64 1.35
C TRP A 28 2.74 4.31 0.66
N ARG A 29 1.99 3.25 0.99
CA ARG A 29 2.02 1.96 0.31
C ARG A 29 0.67 1.72 -0.35
N PHE A 30 0.70 1.31 -1.61
CA PHE A 30 -0.48 1.02 -2.42
C PHE A 30 -0.46 -0.45 -2.83
N CYS A 31 -1.58 -1.15 -2.69
CA CYS A 31 -1.68 -2.58 -3.01
C CYS A 31 -3.01 -2.89 -3.71
N ILE A 32 -3.03 -3.93 -4.54
CA ILE A 32 -4.26 -4.42 -5.17
C ILE A 32 -5.05 -5.24 -4.14
N ARG A 33 -6.30 -4.85 -3.88
CA ARG A 33 -7.19 -5.57 -2.96
C ARG A 33 -7.33 -7.03 -3.39
N GLY A 34 -7.14 -7.95 -2.45
CA GLY A 34 -7.32 -9.38 -2.69
C GLY A 34 -6.24 -10.06 -3.55
N SER A 35 -5.19 -9.34 -3.97
CA SER A 35 -4.11 -9.95 -4.74
C SER A 35 -3.24 -10.86 -3.88
N ARG A 36 -3.17 -12.15 -4.25
CA ARG A 36 -2.32 -13.16 -3.61
C ARG A 36 -0.82 -12.89 -3.74
N HIS A 37 -0.42 -11.93 -4.58
CA HIS A 37 0.98 -11.61 -4.85
C HIS A 37 1.47 -10.39 -4.05
N VAL A 38 0.61 -9.76 -3.24
CA VAL A 38 1.02 -8.66 -2.36
C VAL A 38 1.91 -9.23 -1.26
N SER A 39 3.14 -8.73 -1.18
CA SER A 39 4.04 -9.03 -0.06
C SER A 39 3.45 -8.49 1.23
N ARG A 40 3.68 -9.21 2.35
CA ARG A 40 3.20 -8.79 3.67
C ARG A 40 3.99 -7.59 4.16
#